data_AF-A0A519ZFK3-F1
#
_entry.id   AF-A0A519ZFK3-F1
#
_cell.length_a   1.000
_cell.length_b   1.000
_cell.length_c   1.000
_cell.angle_alpha   90.00
_cell.angle_beta   90.00
_cell.angle_gamma   90.00
#
_symmetry.space_group_name_H-M   'P 1'
#
loop_
_entity.id
_entity.type
_entity.pdbx_description
1 polymer ?
#
loop_
_entity_poly.entity_id
_entity_poly.type
_entity_poly.pdbx_seq_one_letter_code
_entity_poly.pdbx_strand_id
1 'polypeptide(L)'
;VLPSPSLRAAGGNLGAARARLYPSISLTGSAGLASTDLSDLFKSGSFIWSIGPQLDLPIFDSGTRQANVNIAEVDQQLALTNYEKLVQVAFREVSDVLATRATINDRLSAQNRLVGATATNYRLSDARFRAGIDNFLTVLDAQRSQYAAQQALLSLEQANLNSQIDLYKVLGGGLQTTTPVEPTINSVNSATP
;
A
#
# COMPACT_ATOMS: atom_id res chain seq x y z
N VAL A 1 9.77 6.79 -9.75
CA VAL A 1 9.04 6.00 -8.73
C VAL A 1 9.79 4.69 -8.56
N LEU A 2 10.28 4.39 -7.36
CA LEU A 2 11.01 3.14 -7.10
C LEU A 2 10.01 1.95 -7.06
N PRO A 3 10.36 0.77 -7.61
CA PRO A 3 9.51 -0.42 -7.53
C PRO A 3 9.23 -0.80 -6.08
N SER A 4 8.03 -1.32 -5.80
CA SER A 4 7.63 -1.73 -4.45
C SER A 4 8.62 -2.74 -3.83
N PRO A 5 8.77 -2.79 -2.49
CA PRO A 5 9.66 -3.75 -1.85
C PRO A 5 9.39 -5.20 -2.26
N SER A 6 8.11 -5.56 -2.45
CA SER A 6 7.71 -6.88 -2.94
C SER A 6 8.15 -7.16 -4.38
N LEU A 7 8.02 -6.18 -5.29
CA LEU A 7 8.50 -6.31 -6.67
C LEU A 7 10.03 -6.45 -6.73
N ARG A 8 10.76 -5.68 -5.89
CA ARG A 8 12.22 -5.82 -5.78
C ARG A 8 12.63 -7.20 -5.25
N ALA A 9 11.93 -7.71 -4.23
CA ALA A 9 12.17 -9.03 -3.69
C ALA A 9 11.94 -10.13 -4.74
N ALA A 10 10.86 -10.03 -5.52
CA ALA A 10 10.58 -10.97 -6.61
C ALA A 10 11.66 -10.94 -7.70
N GLY A 11 12.15 -9.76 -8.08
CA GLY A 11 13.29 -9.63 -8.99
C GLY A 11 14.58 -10.27 -8.43
N GLY A 12 14.83 -10.11 -7.12
CA GLY A 12 15.94 -10.79 -6.44
C GLY A 12 15.83 -12.31 -6.46
N ASN A 13 14.61 -12.85 -6.27
CA ASN A 13 14.35 -14.28 -6.34
C ASN A 13 14.57 -14.84 -7.75
N LEU A 14 14.17 -14.11 -8.80
CA LEU A 14 14.48 -14.48 -10.19
C LEU A 14 15.98 -14.51 -10.44
N GLY A 15 16.72 -13.51 -9.92
CA GLY A 15 18.18 -13.50 -9.98
C GLY A 15 18.79 -14.74 -9.31
N ALA A 16 18.32 -15.09 -8.11
CA ALA A 16 18.76 -16.29 -7.40
C ALA A 16 18.40 -17.60 -8.14
N ALA A 17 17.22 -17.68 -8.76
CA ALA A 17 16.82 -18.83 -9.56
C ALA A 17 17.71 -18.99 -10.80
N ARG A 18 18.02 -17.90 -11.50
CA ARG A 18 18.96 -17.90 -12.64
C ARG A 18 20.37 -18.26 -12.21
N ALA A 19 20.82 -17.82 -11.04
CA ALA A 19 22.14 -18.16 -10.51
C ALA A 19 22.34 -19.68 -10.31
N ARG A 20 21.27 -20.43 -10.00
CA ARG A 20 21.32 -21.91 -9.87
C ARG A 20 21.59 -22.63 -11.19
N LEU A 21 21.49 -21.95 -12.35
CA LEU A 21 21.87 -22.52 -13.64
C LEU A 21 23.39 -22.62 -13.83
N TYR A 22 24.15 -21.81 -13.08
CA TYR A 22 25.60 -21.73 -13.16
C TYR A 22 26.29 -22.62 -12.12
N PRO A 23 27.59 -22.93 -12.28
CA PRO A 23 28.34 -23.65 -11.27
C PRO A 23 28.32 -22.90 -9.93
N SER A 24 28.19 -23.65 -8.83
CA SER A 24 28.40 -23.11 -7.50
C SER A 24 29.83 -23.41 -7.05
N ILE A 25 30.50 -22.37 -6.54
CA ILE A 25 31.85 -22.48 -5.98
C ILE A 25 31.71 -22.30 -4.47
N SER A 26 32.15 -23.29 -3.70
CA SER A 26 32.25 -23.19 -2.25
C SER A 26 33.70 -23.31 -1.80
N LEU A 27 34.06 -22.62 -0.72
CA LEU A 27 35.40 -22.65 -0.15
C LEU A 27 35.26 -22.91 1.34
N THR A 28 35.71 -24.08 1.77
CA THR A 28 35.71 -24.44 3.20
C THR A 28 37.13 -24.28 3.73
N GLY A 29 37.29 -23.60 4.85
CA GLY A 29 38.58 -23.45 5.52
C GLY A 29 38.45 -23.69 7.01
N SER A 30 39.44 -24.31 7.62
CA SER A 30 39.54 -24.46 9.06
C SER A 30 40.97 -24.19 9.53
N ALA A 31 41.11 -23.67 10.74
CA ALA A 31 42.38 -23.50 11.41
C ALA A 31 42.18 -23.77 12.89
N GLY A 32 43.16 -24.39 13.53
CA GLY A 32 43.06 -24.75 14.93
C GLY A 32 44.29 -25.47 15.44
N LEU A 33 44.13 -26.12 16.58
CA LEU A 33 45.14 -26.95 17.19
C LEU A 33 44.69 -28.41 17.06
N ALA A 34 45.54 -29.26 16.53
CA ALA A 34 45.33 -30.69 16.48
C ALA A 34 46.57 -31.39 17.02
N SER A 35 46.36 -32.36 17.90
CA SER A 35 47.42 -33.17 18.49
C SER A 35 46.87 -34.57 18.75
N THR A 36 47.74 -35.58 18.66
CA THR A 36 47.41 -36.95 19.07
C THR A 36 47.24 -37.08 20.58
N ASP A 37 47.94 -36.22 21.36
CA ASP A 37 47.88 -36.17 22.82
C ASP A 37 47.39 -34.81 23.32
N LEU A 38 46.50 -34.81 24.32
CA LEU A 38 45.92 -33.57 24.89
C LEU A 38 46.99 -32.67 25.54
N SER A 39 48.06 -33.24 26.09
CA SER A 39 49.18 -32.50 26.70
C SER A 39 49.96 -31.64 25.72
N ASP A 40 49.88 -31.97 24.42
CA ASP A 40 50.68 -31.36 23.36
C ASP A 40 49.86 -30.38 22.52
N LEU A 41 48.56 -30.28 22.81
CA LEU A 41 47.61 -29.43 22.07
C LEU A 41 48.01 -27.95 22.08
N PHE A 42 48.58 -27.43 23.17
CA PHE A 42 49.03 -26.03 23.28
C PHE A 42 50.54 -25.85 23.11
N LYS A 43 51.28 -26.92 22.77
CA LYS A 43 52.72 -26.84 22.52
C LYS A 43 52.99 -26.31 21.11
N SER A 44 54.21 -25.83 20.88
CA SER A 44 54.67 -25.43 19.54
C SER A 44 54.58 -26.61 18.57
N GLY A 45 53.86 -26.44 17.45
CA GLY A 45 53.72 -27.46 16.40
C GLY A 45 52.33 -28.11 16.28
N SER A 46 51.40 -27.83 17.19
CA SER A 46 50.02 -28.34 17.12
C SER A 46 49.10 -27.54 16.19
N PHE A 47 49.56 -26.39 15.67
CA PHE A 47 48.79 -25.56 14.76
C PHE A 47 48.62 -26.24 13.41
N ILE A 48 47.35 -26.41 13.00
CA ILE A 48 46.95 -26.97 11.71
C ILE A 48 45.96 -26.04 11.03
N TRP A 49 46.00 -26.00 9.71
CA TRP A 49 45.00 -25.35 8.87
C TRP A 49 44.68 -26.24 7.67
N SER A 50 43.47 -26.08 7.13
CA SER A 50 43.05 -26.74 5.91
C SER A 50 42.19 -25.81 5.06
N ILE A 51 42.29 -25.96 3.75
CA ILE A 51 41.45 -25.26 2.77
C ILE A 51 40.99 -26.27 1.71
N GLY A 52 39.69 -26.27 1.42
CA GLY A 52 39.04 -27.18 0.49
C GLY A 52 38.06 -26.41 -0.39
N PRO A 53 38.47 -25.96 -1.60
CA PRO A 53 37.54 -25.48 -2.61
C PRO A 53 36.74 -26.64 -3.20
N GLN A 54 35.46 -26.42 -3.48
CA GLN A 54 34.58 -27.35 -4.17
C GLN A 54 33.82 -26.61 -5.28
N LEU A 55 33.72 -27.27 -6.43
CA LEU A 55 32.97 -26.79 -7.60
C LEU A 55 31.87 -27.80 -7.92
N ASP A 56 30.62 -27.35 -7.91
CA ASP A 56 29.46 -28.15 -8.29
C ASP A 56 28.81 -27.55 -9.55
N LEU A 57 28.71 -28.35 -10.62
CA LEU A 57 28.03 -27.97 -11.86
C LEU A 57 27.03 -29.08 -12.24
N PRO A 58 25.72 -28.85 -12.05
CA PRO A 58 24.74 -29.86 -12.41
C PRO A 58 24.55 -29.90 -13.93
N ILE A 59 24.81 -31.06 -14.53
CA ILE A 59 24.70 -31.27 -15.99
C ILE A 59 23.29 -31.69 -16.40
N PHE A 60 22.59 -32.47 -15.57
CA PHE A 60 21.24 -32.94 -15.84
C PHE A 60 20.39 -32.99 -14.57
N ASP A 61 19.22 -32.37 -14.60
CA ASP A 61 18.26 -32.28 -13.50
C ASP A 61 16.79 -32.43 -13.97
N SER A 62 16.60 -33.03 -15.15
CA SER A 62 15.29 -33.17 -15.81
C SER A 62 14.53 -31.84 -16.00
N GLY A 63 15.22 -30.70 -16.08
CA GLY A 63 14.61 -29.38 -16.30
C GLY A 63 14.12 -28.70 -15.02
N THR A 64 14.38 -29.27 -13.84
CA THR A 64 13.93 -28.73 -12.54
C THR A 64 14.36 -27.29 -12.32
N ARG A 65 15.62 -26.93 -12.61
CA ARG A 65 16.09 -25.55 -12.47
C ARG A 65 15.45 -24.60 -13.48
N GLN A 66 15.23 -25.03 -14.70
CA GLN A 66 14.54 -24.21 -15.69
C GLN A 66 13.08 -23.95 -15.27
N ALA A 67 12.40 -24.96 -14.75
CA ALA A 67 11.07 -24.80 -14.18
C ALA A 67 11.06 -23.79 -13.02
N ASN A 68 12.05 -23.84 -12.14
CA ASN A 68 12.17 -22.87 -11.04
C ASN A 68 12.42 -21.43 -11.53
N VAL A 69 13.19 -21.24 -12.61
CA VAL A 69 13.36 -19.92 -13.25
C VAL A 69 12.03 -19.42 -13.79
N ASN A 70 11.28 -20.29 -14.49
CA ASN A 70 9.97 -19.93 -15.04
C ASN A 70 8.97 -19.56 -13.93
N ILE A 71 8.96 -20.28 -12.81
CA ILE A 71 8.13 -19.95 -11.64
C ILE A 71 8.51 -18.57 -11.10
N ALA A 72 9.80 -18.30 -10.89
CA ALA A 72 10.26 -17.01 -10.37
C ALA A 72 9.95 -15.84 -11.32
N GLU A 73 9.95 -16.08 -12.62
CA GLU A 73 9.55 -15.08 -13.63
C GLU A 73 8.06 -14.76 -13.56
N VAL A 74 7.21 -15.79 -13.44
CA VAL A 74 5.76 -15.62 -13.20
C VAL A 74 5.50 -14.86 -11.91
N ASP A 75 6.21 -15.17 -10.82
CA ASP A 75 6.08 -14.48 -9.55
C ASP A 75 6.47 -12.99 -9.65
N GLN A 76 7.53 -12.68 -10.41
CA GLN A 76 7.93 -11.30 -10.68
C GLN A 76 6.84 -10.56 -11.48
N GLN A 77 6.29 -11.18 -12.52
CA GLN A 77 5.22 -10.59 -13.32
C GLN A 77 3.94 -10.37 -12.50
N LEU A 78 3.62 -11.30 -11.60
CA LEU A 78 2.52 -11.16 -10.65
C LEU A 78 2.76 -9.97 -9.70
N ALA A 79 3.98 -9.84 -9.18
CA ALA A 79 4.35 -8.72 -8.31
C ALA A 79 4.25 -7.37 -9.04
N LEU A 80 4.65 -7.31 -10.33
CA LEU A 80 4.50 -6.12 -11.18
C LEU A 80 3.02 -5.78 -11.39
N THR A 81 2.22 -6.76 -11.79
CA THR A 81 0.78 -6.58 -12.02
C THR A 81 0.06 -6.10 -10.76
N ASN A 82 0.41 -6.66 -9.59
CA ASN A 82 -0.13 -6.21 -8.32
C ASN A 82 0.29 -4.77 -7.99
N TYR A 83 1.55 -4.39 -8.27
CA TYR A 83 2.00 -3.02 -8.11
C TYR A 83 1.22 -2.05 -9.00
N GLU A 84 1.04 -2.39 -10.28
CA GLU A 84 0.23 -1.58 -11.22
C GLU A 84 -1.22 -1.43 -10.74
N LYS A 85 -1.84 -2.53 -10.29
CA LYS A 85 -3.19 -2.51 -9.71
C LYS A 85 -3.27 -1.60 -8.49
N LEU A 86 -2.30 -1.66 -7.57
CA LEU A 86 -2.26 -0.80 -6.39
C LEU A 86 -2.19 0.68 -6.77
N VAL A 87 -1.36 1.03 -7.75
CA VAL A 87 -1.26 2.41 -8.27
C VAL A 87 -2.59 2.84 -8.88
N GLN A 88 -3.22 2.01 -9.72
CA GLN A 88 -4.52 2.32 -10.33
C GLN A 88 -5.62 2.51 -9.30
N VAL A 89 -5.68 1.64 -8.29
CA VAL A 89 -6.64 1.75 -7.18
C VAL A 89 -6.42 3.05 -6.41
N ALA A 90 -5.17 3.41 -6.10
CA ALA A 90 -4.86 4.65 -5.41
C ALA A 90 -5.31 5.88 -6.22
N PHE A 91 -5.05 5.91 -7.53
CA PHE A 91 -5.51 7.00 -8.40
C PHE A 91 -7.04 7.09 -8.47
N ARG A 92 -7.72 5.94 -8.57
CA ARG A 92 -9.18 5.89 -8.55
C ARG A 92 -9.73 6.43 -7.22
N GLU A 93 -9.20 5.99 -6.09
CA GLU A 93 -9.63 6.44 -4.77
C GLU A 93 -9.45 7.96 -4.58
N VAL A 94 -8.31 8.52 -5.02
CA VAL A 94 -8.12 9.98 -5.02
C VAL A 94 -9.16 10.68 -5.91
N SER A 95 -9.41 10.14 -7.10
CA SER A 95 -10.38 10.72 -8.05
C SER A 95 -11.81 10.69 -7.49
N ASP A 96 -12.21 9.58 -6.86
CA ASP A 96 -13.53 9.39 -6.24
C ASP A 96 -13.76 10.41 -5.10
N VAL A 97 -12.74 10.64 -4.26
CA VAL A 97 -12.80 11.62 -3.18
C VAL A 97 -12.88 13.04 -3.72
N LEU A 98 -12.08 13.39 -4.75
CA LEU A 98 -12.13 14.72 -5.37
C LEU A 98 -13.47 15.00 -6.04
N ALA A 99 -14.06 14.02 -6.74
CA ALA A 99 -15.38 14.14 -7.35
C ALA A 99 -16.48 14.34 -6.29
N THR A 100 -16.39 13.62 -5.16
CA THR A 100 -17.30 13.80 -4.02
C THR A 100 -17.21 15.22 -3.47
N ARG A 101 -15.99 15.71 -3.21
CA ARG A 101 -15.77 17.07 -2.69
C ARG A 101 -16.21 18.17 -3.65
N ALA A 102 -16.09 17.94 -4.96
CA ALA A 102 -16.56 18.88 -5.97
C ALA A 102 -18.09 19.09 -5.92
N THR A 103 -18.86 18.08 -5.48
CA THR A 103 -20.34 18.12 -5.52
C THR A 103 -21.00 18.26 -4.14
N ILE A 104 -20.28 17.98 -3.04
CA ILE A 104 -20.86 17.92 -1.69
C ILE A 104 -21.49 19.25 -1.25
N ASN A 105 -20.88 20.38 -1.59
CA ASN A 105 -21.36 21.71 -1.20
C ASN A 105 -22.69 22.06 -1.89
N ASP A 106 -22.84 21.72 -3.16
CA ASP A 106 -24.08 21.94 -3.90
C ASP A 106 -25.21 21.09 -3.34
N ARG A 107 -24.91 19.83 -2.98
CA ARG A 107 -25.87 18.94 -2.31
C ARG A 107 -26.27 19.48 -0.94
N LEU A 108 -25.33 19.96 -0.13
CA LEU A 108 -25.62 20.56 1.19
C LEU A 108 -26.49 21.81 1.05
N SER A 109 -26.19 22.66 0.08
CA SER A 109 -26.96 23.87 -0.21
C SER A 109 -28.39 23.52 -0.64
N ALA A 110 -28.57 22.54 -1.52
CA ALA A 110 -29.88 22.07 -1.95
C ALA A 110 -30.68 21.45 -0.80
N GLN A 111 -30.04 20.63 0.03
CA GLN A 111 -30.69 19.99 1.17
C GLN A 111 -31.11 21.00 2.24
N ASN A 112 -30.30 22.03 2.51
CA ASN A 112 -30.68 23.14 3.39
C ASN A 112 -31.92 23.88 2.88
N ARG A 113 -32.02 24.14 1.56
CA ARG A 113 -33.23 24.73 0.97
C ARG A 113 -34.45 23.83 1.16
N LEU A 114 -34.29 22.52 1.02
CA LEU A 114 -35.37 21.55 1.24
C LEU A 114 -35.85 21.53 2.70
N VAL A 115 -34.93 21.61 3.67
CA VAL A 115 -35.28 21.75 5.10
C VAL A 115 -36.08 23.03 5.34
N GLY A 116 -35.67 24.17 4.76
CA GLY A 116 -36.41 25.43 4.86
C GLY A 116 -37.81 25.37 4.23
N ALA A 117 -37.93 24.73 3.07
CA ALA A 117 -39.21 24.56 2.37
C ALA A 117 -40.18 23.65 3.13
N THR A 118 -39.70 22.51 3.65
CA THR A 118 -40.50 21.57 4.43
C THR A 118 -40.92 22.15 5.79
N ALA A 119 -40.04 22.92 6.45
CA ALA A 119 -40.39 23.65 7.66
C ALA A 119 -41.49 24.71 7.41
N THR A 120 -41.42 25.40 6.28
CA THR A 120 -42.47 26.37 5.88
C THR A 120 -43.79 25.68 5.61
N ASN A 121 -43.77 24.54 4.91
CA ASN A 121 -44.97 23.72 4.67
C ASN A 121 -45.59 23.25 5.98
N TYR A 122 -44.80 22.70 6.90
CA TYR A 122 -45.28 22.27 8.21
C TYR A 122 -45.99 23.41 8.97
N ARG A 123 -45.37 24.60 9.03
CA ARG A 123 -45.98 25.78 9.68
C ARG A 123 -47.30 26.20 9.03
N LEU A 124 -47.39 26.15 7.70
CA LEU A 124 -48.61 26.51 6.97
C LEU A 124 -49.73 25.47 7.21
N SER A 125 -49.38 24.18 7.18
CA SER A 125 -50.30 23.08 7.43
C SER A 125 -50.83 23.12 8.87
N ASP A 126 -49.98 23.38 9.86
CA ASP A 126 -50.40 23.56 11.26
C ASP A 126 -51.35 24.76 11.43
N ALA A 127 -51.06 25.90 10.78
CA ALA A 127 -51.93 27.07 10.81
C ALA A 127 -53.32 26.79 10.19
N ARG A 128 -53.38 26.07 9.06
CA ARG A 128 -54.64 25.67 8.41
C ARG A 128 -55.46 24.71 9.26
N PHE A 129 -54.81 23.73 9.87
CA PHE A 129 -55.45 22.80 10.82
C PHE A 129 -56.04 23.56 12.03
N ARG A 130 -55.26 24.46 12.64
CA ARG A 130 -55.73 25.30 13.76
C ARG A 130 -56.89 26.23 13.39
N ALA A 131 -56.93 26.67 12.13
CA ALA A 131 -58.05 27.45 11.59
C ALA A 131 -59.26 26.59 11.19
N GLY A 132 -59.19 25.25 11.32
CA GLY A 132 -60.25 24.32 10.93
C GLY A 132 -60.42 24.15 9.42
N ILE A 133 -59.44 24.59 8.61
CA ILE A 133 -59.50 24.56 7.14
C ILE A 133 -59.07 23.20 6.59
N ASP A 134 -58.20 22.48 7.31
CA ASP A 134 -57.62 21.20 6.88
C ASP A 134 -57.57 20.20 8.05
N ASN A 135 -57.38 18.92 7.75
CA ASN A 135 -57.30 17.86 8.75
C ASN A 135 -55.89 17.68 9.32
N PHE A 136 -55.78 16.94 10.43
CA PHE A 136 -54.50 16.73 11.12
C PHE A 136 -53.53 15.82 10.36
N LEU A 137 -53.99 15.00 9.41
CA LEU A 137 -53.11 14.13 8.63
C LEU A 137 -52.16 14.96 7.75
N THR A 138 -52.62 16.09 7.21
CA THR A 138 -51.77 17.02 6.44
C THR A 138 -50.63 17.59 7.30
N VAL A 139 -50.90 17.88 8.58
CA VAL A 139 -49.88 18.34 9.55
C VAL A 139 -48.86 17.24 9.81
N LEU A 140 -49.32 16.01 10.04
CA LEU A 140 -48.45 14.86 10.32
C LEU A 140 -47.56 14.51 9.13
N ASP A 141 -48.11 14.56 7.90
CA ASP A 141 -47.33 14.33 6.68
C ASP A 141 -46.26 15.41 6.48
N ALA A 142 -46.62 16.68 6.65
CA ALA A 142 -45.67 17.79 6.57
C ALA A 142 -44.57 17.69 7.64
N GLN A 143 -44.93 17.29 8.87
CA GLN A 143 -43.98 17.04 9.95
C GLN A 143 -43.02 15.90 9.61
N ARG A 144 -43.54 14.76 9.11
CA ARG A 144 -42.71 13.62 8.67
C ARG A 144 -41.74 14.02 7.55
N SER A 145 -42.22 14.77 6.57
CA SER A 145 -41.41 15.29 5.47
C SER A 145 -40.28 16.21 5.97
N GLN A 146 -40.58 17.12 6.90
CA GLN A 146 -39.57 17.97 7.53
C GLN A 146 -38.51 17.15 8.29
N TYR A 147 -38.92 16.18 9.10
CA TYR A 147 -37.99 15.32 9.83
C TYR A 147 -37.11 14.50 8.89
N ALA A 148 -37.67 13.93 7.82
CA ALA A 148 -36.91 13.19 6.82
C ALA A 148 -35.87 14.10 6.13
N ALA A 149 -36.24 15.34 5.79
CA ALA A 149 -35.32 16.31 5.21
C ALA A 149 -34.17 16.69 6.17
N GLN A 150 -34.45 16.83 7.46
CA GLN A 150 -33.43 17.10 8.49
C GLN A 150 -32.48 15.91 8.68
N GLN A 151 -32.98 14.67 8.70
CA GLN A 151 -32.15 13.47 8.79
C GLN A 151 -31.24 13.30 7.57
N ALA A 152 -31.75 13.62 6.37
CA ALA A 152 -30.97 13.61 5.15
C ALA A 152 -29.86 14.68 5.16
N LEU A 153 -30.12 15.87 5.73
CA LEU A 153 -29.09 16.90 5.92
C LEU A 153 -27.97 16.40 6.84
N LEU A 154 -28.31 15.83 8.00
CA LEU A 154 -27.32 15.31 8.93
C LEU A 154 -26.48 14.19 8.31
N SER A 155 -27.10 13.28 7.57
CA SER A 155 -26.40 12.22 6.83
C SER A 155 -25.41 12.80 5.81
N LEU A 156 -25.78 13.90 5.15
CA LEU A 156 -24.93 14.56 4.16
C LEU A 156 -23.78 15.35 4.79
N GLU A 157 -24.01 15.97 5.95
CA GLU A 157 -22.94 16.60 6.74
C GLU A 157 -21.94 15.55 7.25
N GLN A 158 -22.42 14.40 7.70
CA GLN A 158 -21.57 13.27 8.06
C GLN A 158 -20.74 12.79 6.87
N ALA A 159 -21.36 12.64 5.69
CA ALA A 159 -20.66 12.26 4.47
C ALA A 159 -19.58 13.29 4.07
N ASN A 160 -19.86 14.58 4.26
CA ASN A 160 -18.88 15.65 4.05
C ASN A 160 -17.66 15.49 4.97
N LEU A 161 -17.88 15.27 6.27
CA LEU A 161 -16.80 15.05 7.23
C LEU A 161 -15.96 13.80 6.87
N ASN A 162 -16.62 12.70 6.54
CA ASN A 162 -15.95 11.48 6.10
C ASN A 162 -15.09 11.72 4.85
N SER A 163 -15.60 12.47 3.85
CA SER A 163 -14.83 12.80 2.64
C SER A 163 -13.55 13.61 2.93
N GLN A 164 -13.54 14.39 4.01
CA GLN A 164 -12.34 15.13 4.44
C GLN A 164 -11.29 14.19 5.04
N ILE A 165 -11.73 13.22 5.85
CA ILE A 165 -10.87 12.17 6.41
C ILE A 165 -10.33 11.27 5.30
N ASP A 166 -11.19 10.88 4.35
CA ASP A 166 -10.79 10.05 3.21
C ASP A 166 -9.77 10.77 2.33
N LEU A 167 -9.93 12.07 2.08
CA LEU A 167 -8.92 12.86 1.36
C LEU A 167 -7.56 12.79 2.04
N TYR A 168 -7.53 12.97 3.37
CA TYR A 168 -6.30 12.86 4.14
C TYR A 168 -5.67 11.46 4.00
N LYS A 169 -6.48 10.40 4.10
CA LYS A 169 -6.04 9.02 3.97
C LYS A 169 -5.48 8.70 2.59
N VAL A 170 -6.18 9.04 1.51
CA VAL A 170 -5.77 8.71 0.12
C VAL A 170 -4.53 9.49 -0.31
N LEU A 171 -4.27 10.66 0.28
CA LEU A 171 -3.04 11.43 0.05
C LEU A 171 -1.85 10.93 0.88
N GLY A 172 -1.97 9.80 1.59
CA GLY A 172 -0.89 9.20 2.36
C GLY A 172 -0.85 9.59 3.83
N GLY A 173 -1.90 10.23 4.35
CA GLY A 173 -2.13 10.36 5.80
C GLY A 173 -1.04 11.11 6.57
N GLY A 174 -0.29 12.00 5.90
CA GLY A 174 0.80 12.77 6.51
C GLY A 174 2.11 11.99 6.71
N LEU A 175 2.23 10.78 6.16
CA LEU A 175 3.49 10.03 6.18
C LEU A 175 4.52 10.74 5.28
N GLN A 176 5.49 11.40 5.90
CA GLN A 176 6.74 11.73 5.22
C GLN A 176 7.46 10.41 4.94
N THR A 177 7.20 9.84 3.76
CA THR A 177 8.11 8.85 3.22
C THR A 177 9.41 9.60 3.00
N THR A 178 10.42 9.28 3.82
CA THR A 178 11.77 9.82 3.71
C THR A 178 12.15 9.76 2.24
N THR A 179 12.12 10.92 1.59
CA THR A 179 12.58 11.06 0.21
C THR A 179 14.03 10.58 0.26
N PRO A 180 14.42 9.54 -0.48
CA PRO A 180 15.83 9.20 -0.56
C PRO A 180 16.51 10.47 -1.06
N VAL A 181 17.29 11.12 -0.20
CA VAL A 181 18.18 12.19 -0.61
C VAL A 181 19.02 11.58 -1.69
N GLU A 182 18.82 12.06 -2.92
CA GLU A 182 19.61 11.65 -4.07
C GLU A 182 21.08 11.79 -3.67
N PRO A 183 21.87 10.71 -3.65
CA PRO A 183 23.27 10.83 -3.26
C PRO A 183 23.91 11.76 -4.28
N THR A 184 24.33 12.94 -3.81
CA THR A 184 25.08 13.89 -4.61
C THR A 184 26.33 13.16 -5.06
N ILE A 185 26.35 12.71 -6.32
CA ILE A 185 27.53 12.13 -6.94
C ILE A 185 28.53 13.27 -7.07
N ASN A 186 29.37 13.44 -6.06
CA ASN A 186 30.55 14.28 -6.16
C ASN A 186 31.43 13.70 -7.25
N SER A 187 31.31 14.28 -8.45
CA SER A 187 32.25 14.14 -9.54
C SER A 187 33.64 14.57 -9.03
N VAL A 188 34.43 13.61 -8.55
CA VAL A 188 35.84 13.80 -8.26
C VAL A 188 36.58 13.80 -9.60
N ASN A 189 36.53 14.95 -10.28
CA ASN A 189 37.39 15.23 -11.43
C ASN A 189 38.37 16.33 -11.05
N SER A 190 39.59 15.92 -10.72
CA SER A 190 40.87 16.65 -10.89
C SER A 190 41.93 15.86 -10.15
N ALA A 191 43.12 15.55 -10.66
CA ALA A 191 43.71 15.64 -11.98
C ALA A 191 44.95 14.72 -11.90
N THR A 192 45.22 13.97 -12.97
CA THR A 192 46.59 13.51 -13.30
C THR A 192 47.41 14.70 -13.81
N PRO A 193 48.75 14.69 -13.76
CA PRO A 193 49.65 13.57 -14.09
C PRO A 193 50.39 12.96 -12.91
#